data_AF-A0AAV4ENJ8-F1
#
_entry.id   AF-A0AAV4ENJ8-F1
#
_cell.length_a   1.000
_cell.length_b   1.000
_cell.length_c   1.000
_cell.angle_alpha   90.00
_cell.angle_beta   90.00
_cell.angle_gamma   90.00
#
_symmetry.space_group_name_H-M   'P 1'
#
loop_
_entity.id
_entity.type
_entity.pdbx_description
1 polymer ?
#
loop_
_entity_poly.entity_id
_entity_poly.type
_entity_poly.pdbx_seq_one_letter_code
_entity_poly.pdbx_strand_id
1 'polypeptide(L)'
;MRFIQQGSSIPMGFFDKVKTAFNRPSAATEPVSVSEDQDDKTIKLIKDCIEALGGRKNIAGPVQVAMTRVRVEVLNPERINREQLKASGLLGHMVIGDTVVHLLAGDQAAELAKGLQSR
;
A
#
# COMPACT_ATOMS: atom_id res chain seq x y z
N MET A 1 -40.92 -17.75 -55.77
CA MET A 1 -40.99 -18.38 -54.43
C MET A 1 -39.82 -17.83 -53.60
N ARG A 2 -40.13 -17.01 -52.58
CA ARG A 2 -39.37 -16.62 -51.35
C ARG A 2 -37.88 -16.22 -51.45
N PHE A 3 -37.49 -14.95 -51.19
CA PHE A 3 -37.31 -14.23 -49.89
C PHE A 3 -36.02 -14.60 -49.10
N ILE A 4 -35.12 -13.60 -48.97
CA ILE A 4 -34.15 -13.23 -47.87
C ILE A 4 -33.12 -14.26 -47.37
N GLN A 5 -31.93 -13.96 -46.82
CA GLN A 5 -31.00 -12.82 -46.65
C GLN A 5 -29.96 -13.33 -45.61
N GLN A 6 -28.76 -12.73 -45.61
CA GLN A 6 -27.71 -12.68 -44.55
C GLN A 6 -26.69 -13.82 -44.61
N GLY A 7 -25.37 -13.59 -44.70
CA GLY A 7 -24.61 -12.39 -44.36
C GLY A 7 -24.14 -12.42 -42.90
N SER A 8 -23.21 -13.31 -42.56
CA SER A 8 -22.46 -13.22 -41.30
C SER A 8 -21.09 -12.63 -41.56
N SER A 9 -21.12 -11.33 -41.84
CA SER A 9 -20.03 -10.41 -41.56
C SER A 9 -19.87 -10.35 -40.03
N ILE A 10 -18.74 -10.83 -39.52
CA ILE A 10 -18.33 -10.54 -38.15
C ILE A 10 -17.32 -9.40 -38.26
N PRO A 11 -17.71 -8.16 -37.90
CA PRO A 11 -16.91 -6.98 -38.14
C PRO A 11 -15.69 -6.90 -37.22
N MET A 12 -14.65 -6.30 -37.79
CA MET A 12 -13.47 -5.72 -37.18
C MET A 12 -13.90 -4.77 -36.03
N GLY A 13 -13.88 -5.27 -34.78
CA GLY A 13 -14.32 -4.49 -33.60
C GLY A 13 -14.00 -5.13 -32.25
N PHE A 14 -13.07 -6.09 -32.19
CA PHE A 14 -12.80 -6.88 -30.98
C PHE A 14 -11.87 -6.21 -29.95
N PHE A 15 -11.26 -5.06 -30.26
CA PHE A 15 -10.20 -4.47 -29.40
C PHE A 15 -10.48 -3.04 -28.90
N ASP A 16 -11.72 -2.56 -28.94
CA ASP A 16 -12.09 -1.18 -28.50
C ASP A 16 -12.81 -1.13 -27.14
N LYS A 17 -12.57 -2.11 -26.25
CA LYS A 17 -13.30 -2.14 -24.96
C LYS A 17 -12.48 -2.59 -23.74
N VAL A 18 -11.27 -2.06 -23.61
CA VAL A 18 -10.48 -2.14 -22.37
C VAL A 18 -10.29 -0.79 -21.65
N LYS A 19 -11.10 0.22 -22.00
CA LYS A 19 -11.01 1.58 -21.40
C LYS A 19 -12.07 1.92 -20.33
N THR A 20 -12.72 0.95 -19.69
CA THR A 20 -13.67 1.26 -18.61
C THR A 20 -13.82 0.13 -17.59
N ALA A 21 -12.71 -0.28 -16.98
CA ALA A 21 -12.75 -1.07 -15.74
C ALA A 21 -11.64 -0.68 -14.73
N PHE A 22 -10.97 0.46 -14.93
CA PHE A 22 -9.99 1.01 -13.98
C PHE A 22 -10.64 1.81 -12.84
N ASN A 23 -11.97 1.98 -12.86
CA ASN A 23 -12.70 2.66 -11.79
C ASN A 23 -13.63 1.69 -11.07
N ARG A 24 -13.05 0.83 -10.23
CA ARG A 24 -13.81 0.23 -9.14
C ARG A 24 -13.64 1.15 -7.93
N PRO A 25 -14.68 1.87 -7.49
CA PRO A 25 -14.61 2.55 -6.21
C PRO A 25 -14.41 1.45 -5.17
N SER A 26 -13.27 1.46 -4.48
CA SER A 26 -13.02 0.61 -3.32
C SER A 26 -13.85 1.13 -2.16
N ALA A 27 -15.17 1.01 -2.29
CA ALA A 27 -16.11 1.00 -1.18
C ALA A 27 -16.11 -0.43 -0.62
N ALA A 28 -15.10 -0.72 0.19
CA ALA A 28 -15.14 -1.81 1.15
C ALA A 28 -14.91 -1.19 2.53
N THR A 29 -15.96 -0.52 3.01
CA THR A 29 -16.25 -0.50 4.43
C THR A 29 -16.59 -1.94 4.79
N GLU A 30 -15.63 -2.67 5.32
CA GLU A 30 -15.94 -3.76 6.24
C GLU A 30 -15.59 -3.24 7.63
N PRO A 31 -16.58 -3.11 8.54
CA PRO A 31 -16.29 -2.88 9.94
C PRO A 31 -15.69 -4.17 10.48
N VAL A 32 -14.38 -4.34 10.29
CA VAL A 32 -13.62 -5.39 10.94
C VAL A 32 -13.82 -5.16 12.43
N SER A 33 -14.37 -6.16 13.10
CA SER A 33 -14.55 -6.20 14.54
C SER A 33 -13.17 -6.19 15.18
N VAL A 34 -12.63 -4.99 15.40
CA VAL A 34 -11.30 -4.81 15.97
C VAL A 34 -11.42 -5.17 17.43
N SER A 35 -10.79 -6.27 17.80
CA SER A 35 -10.50 -6.58 19.18
C SER A 35 -9.62 -5.43 19.69
N GLU A 36 -10.02 -4.76 20.77
CA GLU A 36 -9.42 -3.50 21.26
C GLU A 36 -7.88 -3.60 21.48
N ASP A 37 -7.34 -4.82 21.61
CA ASP A 37 -5.91 -5.10 21.72
C ASP A 37 -5.10 -4.89 20.42
N GLN A 38 -5.73 -5.02 19.25
CA GLN A 38 -5.04 -4.91 17.96
C GLN A 38 -4.75 -3.45 17.58
N ASP A 39 -5.60 -2.52 18.01
CA ASP A 39 -5.40 -1.10 17.79
C ASP A 39 -4.18 -0.57 18.55
N ASP A 40 -4.00 -0.96 19.83
CA ASP A 40 -2.88 -0.47 20.64
C ASP A 40 -1.52 -0.94 20.09
N LYS A 41 -1.43 -2.23 19.72
CA LYS A 41 -0.22 -2.78 19.10
C LYS A 41 0.11 -2.08 17.78
N THR A 42 -0.91 -1.79 16.97
CA THR A 42 -0.74 -1.12 15.68
C THR A 42 -0.32 0.35 15.87
N ILE A 43 -0.93 1.06 16.81
CA ILE A 43 -0.56 2.43 17.19
C ILE A 43 0.89 2.48 17.68
N LYS A 44 1.29 1.51 18.51
CA LYS A 44 2.67 1.40 18.99
C LYS A 44 3.64 1.13 17.84
N LEU A 45 3.33 0.18 16.96
CA LEU A 45 4.13 -0.12 15.76
C LEU A 45 4.30 1.11 14.87
N ILE A 46 3.24 1.89 14.65
CA ILE A 46 3.30 3.15 13.89
C ILE A 46 4.25 4.14 14.56
N LYS A 47 4.12 4.35 15.89
CA LYS A 47 4.97 5.28 16.65
C LYS A 47 6.44 4.87 16.60
N ASP A 48 6.73 3.62 16.95
CA ASP A 48 8.11 3.09 16.97
C ASP A 48 8.72 3.16 15.56
N CYS A 49 7.93 2.89 14.52
CA CYS A 49 8.41 2.97 13.13
C CYS A 49 8.72 4.41 12.70
N ILE A 50 7.90 5.38 13.10
CA ILE A 50 8.16 6.81 12.82
C ILE A 50 9.46 7.25 13.49
N GLU A 51 9.65 6.90 14.77
CA GLU A 51 10.87 7.23 15.51
C GLU A 51 12.09 6.56 14.88
N ALA A 52 11.97 5.28 14.53
CA ALA A 52 13.05 4.51 13.93
C ALA A 52 13.42 5.02 12.53
N LEU A 53 12.49 5.61 11.78
CA LEU A 53 12.78 6.28 10.51
C LEU A 53 13.48 7.64 10.69
N GLY A 54 13.75 8.09 11.92
CA GLY A 54 14.34 9.40 12.20
C GLY A 54 13.29 10.51 12.40
N GLY A 55 12.04 10.13 12.68
CA GLY A 55 10.90 11.00 12.92
C GLY A 55 10.12 11.38 11.66
N ARG A 56 8.94 11.98 11.86
CA ARG A 56 8.03 12.38 10.76
C ARG A 56 8.68 13.33 9.75
N LYS A 57 9.62 14.17 10.20
CA LYS A 57 10.35 15.10 9.35
C LYS A 57 11.29 14.41 8.35
N ASN A 58 11.69 13.16 8.62
CA ASN A 58 12.56 12.42 7.72
C ASN A 58 11.80 11.69 6.61
N ILE A 59 10.47 11.60 6.68
CA ILE A 59 9.63 10.94 5.67
C ILE A 59 9.36 11.96 4.56
N ALA A 60 9.91 11.73 3.38
CA ALA A 60 10.00 12.70 2.28
C ALA A 60 8.87 12.57 1.25
N GLY A 61 8.41 11.34 1.01
CA GLY A 61 7.65 11.01 -0.18
C GLY A 61 6.37 10.22 0.08
N PRO A 62 5.62 9.88 -0.99
CA PRO A 62 4.38 9.14 -0.88
C PRO A 62 4.64 7.74 -0.31
N VAL A 63 3.94 7.41 0.77
CA VAL A 63 3.96 6.08 1.36
C VAL A 63 3.12 5.16 0.49
N GLN A 64 3.74 4.17 -0.14
CA GLN A 64 3.06 3.20 -1.00
C GLN A 64 2.86 1.89 -0.23
N VAL A 65 1.68 1.29 -0.34
CA VAL A 65 1.37 0.00 0.29
C VAL A 65 1.13 -1.06 -0.78
N ALA A 66 1.75 -2.23 -0.61
CA ALA A 66 1.61 -3.38 -1.50
C ALA A 66 1.43 -4.66 -0.68
N MET A 67 0.18 -5.09 -0.52
CA MET A 67 -0.29 -6.26 0.25
C MET A 67 0.27 -6.40 1.67
N THR A 68 1.57 -6.69 1.81
CA THR A 68 2.27 -6.90 3.09
C THR A 68 3.44 -5.94 3.32
N ARG A 69 3.71 -5.04 2.36
CA ARG A 69 4.87 -4.14 2.36
C ARG A 69 4.45 -2.69 2.29
N VAL A 70 5.16 -1.85 3.03
CA VAL A 70 5.07 -0.39 2.98
C VAL A 70 6.38 0.16 2.46
N ARG A 71 6.34 0.88 1.33
CA ARG A 71 7.49 1.57 0.74
C ARG A 71 7.44 3.02 1.16
N VAL A 72 8.49 3.46 1.84
CA VAL A 72 8.65 4.82 2.37
C VAL A 72 9.88 5.44 1.75
N GLU A 73 9.76 6.68 1.32
CA GLU A 73 10.91 7.49 0.91
C GLU A 73 11.33 8.39 2.07
N VAL A 74 12.62 8.42 2.36
CA VAL A 74 13.23 9.21 3.44
C VAL A 74 14.16 10.28 2.88
N LEU A 75 14.30 11.39 3.62
CA LEU A 75 15.22 12.47 3.28
C LEU A 75 16.67 12.11 3.59
N ASN A 76 16.90 11.50 4.76
CA ASN A 76 18.24 11.16 5.24
C ASN A 76 18.27 9.70 5.74
N PRO A 77 18.90 8.77 5.00
CA PRO A 77 18.98 7.37 5.40
C PRO A 77 19.82 7.15 6.66
N GLU A 78 20.79 8.03 6.95
CA GLU A 78 21.67 7.93 8.12
C GLU A 78 20.92 8.14 9.44
N ARG A 79 19.74 8.78 9.39
CA ARG A 79 18.89 8.97 10.56
C ARG A 79 18.03 7.75 10.89
N ILE A 80 18.05 6.72 10.05
CA ILE A 80 17.29 5.49 10.27
C ILE A 80 17.97 4.64 11.34
N ASN A 81 17.26 4.40 12.43
CA ASN A 81 17.65 3.44 13.46
C ASN A 81 17.18 2.02 13.08
N ARG A 82 18.11 1.25 12.51
CA ARG A 82 17.85 -0.14 12.06
C ARG A 82 17.56 -1.09 13.21
N GLU A 83 18.14 -0.86 14.38
CA GLU A 83 17.90 -1.68 15.57
C GLU A 83 16.47 -1.47 16.10
N GLN A 84 16.03 -0.21 16.14
CA GLN A 84 14.65 0.12 16.50
C GLN A 84 13.64 -0.38 15.46
N LEU A 85 13.98 -0.35 14.15
CA LEU A 85 13.16 -0.99 13.10
C LEU A 85 13.03 -2.51 13.27
N LYS A 86 14.04 -3.16 13.84
CA LYS A 86 13.99 -4.60 14.16
C LYS A 86 13.16 -4.88 15.42
N ALA A 87 13.11 -3.93 16.36
CA ALA A 87 12.36 -4.05 17.62
C ALA A 87 10.89 -3.60 17.53
N SER A 88 10.50 -2.84 16.50
CA SER A 88 9.16 -2.24 16.32
C SER A 88 8.05 -3.24 15.95
N GLY A 89 8.36 -4.53 15.86
CA GLY A 89 7.38 -5.58 15.55
C GLY A 89 7.14 -5.78 14.04
N LEU A 90 7.95 -5.15 13.19
CA LEU A 90 7.99 -5.44 11.76
C LEU A 90 8.51 -6.86 11.51
N LEU A 91 8.00 -7.51 10.47
CA LEU A 91 8.53 -8.79 9.98
C LEU A 91 9.95 -8.63 9.39
N GLY A 92 10.26 -7.41 8.93
CA GLY A 92 11.58 -7.05 8.44
C GLY A 92 11.60 -5.66 7.83
N HIS A 93 12.79 -5.17 7.54
CA HIS A 93 13.00 -3.94 6.79
C HIS A 93 14.12 -4.14 5.77
N MET A 94 14.07 -3.40 4.68
CA MET A 94 15.10 -3.39 3.65
C MET A 94 15.27 -1.97 3.12
N VAL A 95 16.49 -1.45 3.17
CA VAL A 95 16.82 -0.18 2.53
C VAL A 95 17.21 -0.49 1.08
N ILE A 96 16.60 0.21 0.13
CA ILE A 96 16.88 0.09 -1.30
C ILE A 96 17.43 1.42 -1.81
N GLY A 97 18.64 1.38 -2.37
CA GLY A 97 19.32 2.61 -2.79
C GLY A 97 19.56 3.54 -1.61
N ASP A 98 19.53 4.84 -1.88
CA ASP A 98 19.90 5.85 -0.89
C ASP A 98 18.72 6.34 -0.04
N THR A 99 17.50 6.38 -0.58
CA THR A 99 16.37 7.06 0.09
C THR A 99 15.13 6.20 0.29
N VAL A 100 15.11 4.96 -0.18
CA VAL A 100 13.89 4.14 -0.15
C VAL A 100 14.00 3.05 0.90
N VAL A 101 12.97 2.90 1.73
CA VAL A 101 12.86 1.86 2.75
C VAL A 101 11.62 1.03 2.51
N HIS A 102 11.79 -0.28 2.42
CA HIS A 102 10.72 -1.25 2.40
C HIS A 102 10.53 -1.82 3.80
N LEU A 103 9.34 -1.65 4.35
CA LEU A 103 8.93 -2.16 5.65
C LEU A 103 7.97 -3.33 5.42
N LEU A 104 8.24 -4.48 6.03
CA LEU A 104 7.36 -5.65 5.95
C LEU A 104 6.51 -5.67 7.22
N ALA A 105 5.23 -5.30 7.10
CA ALA A 105 4.31 -5.19 8.23
C ALA A 105 3.20 -6.27 8.21
N GLY A 106 3.15 -7.12 7.17
CA GLY A 106 2.14 -8.18 7.10
C GLY A 106 0.74 -7.62 6.88
N ASP A 107 -0.25 -8.12 7.61
CA ASP A 107 -1.64 -7.62 7.57
C ASP A 107 -1.75 -6.16 8.02
N GLN A 108 -0.82 -5.69 8.87
CA GLN A 108 -0.80 -4.32 9.39
C GLN A 108 -0.24 -3.30 8.38
N ALA A 109 0.17 -3.71 7.18
CA ALA A 109 0.79 -2.81 6.21
C ALA A 109 -0.12 -1.65 5.79
N ALA A 110 -1.42 -1.89 5.63
CA ALA A 110 -2.37 -0.84 5.28
C ALA A 110 -2.50 0.21 6.39
N GLU A 111 -2.63 -0.23 7.63
CA GLU A 111 -2.82 0.68 8.77
C GLU A 111 -1.52 1.42 9.13
N LEU A 112 -0.37 0.73 9.04
CA LEU A 112 0.94 1.38 9.15
C LEU A 112 1.08 2.49 8.10
N ALA A 113 0.76 2.21 6.84
CA ALA A 113 0.86 3.21 5.77
C ALA A 113 -0.02 4.43 6.05
N LYS A 114 -1.26 4.22 6.49
CA LYS A 114 -2.18 5.31 6.87
C LYS A 114 -1.64 6.12 8.06
N GLY A 115 -1.10 5.44 9.07
CA GLY A 115 -0.47 6.08 10.23
C GLY A 115 0.75 6.93 9.88
N LEU A 116 1.57 6.47 8.91
CA LEU A 116 2.71 7.24 8.40
C LEU A 116 2.29 8.44 7.55
N GLN A 117 1.15 8.36 6.86
CA GLN A 117 0.59 9.45 6.05
C GLN A 117 -0.16 10.49 6.89
N SER A 118 -0.69 10.11 8.05
CA SER A 118 -1.45 11.00 8.93
C SER A 118 -0.51 12.04 9.57
N ARG A 119 -0.61 13.28 9.10
CA ARG A 119 0.21 14.41 9.57
C ARG A 119 -0.24 14.95 10.91
#